data_AF-A0A1W9LHB7-F1
#
_entry.id   AF-A0A1W9LHB7-F1
#
_cell.length_a   1.000
_cell.length_b   1.000
_cell.length_c   1.000
_cell.angle_alpha   90.00
_cell.angle_beta   90.00
_cell.angle_gamma   90.00
#
_symmetry.space_group_name_H-M   'P 1'
#
loop_
_entity.id
_entity.type
_entity.pdbx_description
1 polymer ?
#
loop_
_entity_poly.entity_id
_entity_poly.type
_entity_poly.pdbx_seq_one_letter_code
_entity_poly.pdbx_strand_id
1 'polypeptide(L)'
;MVNMSLLSSRRTTWAHTAARLSVLCVFSLASAPAPFAAAAVVVSEVMYDPVGGGTNEFVELRNSGTNSVSLTGWYFADGITYTFAAGTVLPAGGYLAIAANRAAFQLRYPAVTNLAIGAFNGQLEALAKPHAERTGAAPDFEHGRARCRPCRGV
;
A
#
# COMPACT_ATOMS: atom_id res chain seq x y z
N MET A 1 -105.66 23.34 -8.61
CA MET A 1 -104.97 24.54 -8.10
C MET A 1 -105.23 24.55 -6.60
N VAL A 2 -104.26 24.68 -5.69
CA VAL A 2 -103.24 25.74 -5.59
C VAL A 2 -101.89 25.21 -5.06
N ASN A 3 -100.79 25.75 -5.63
CA ASN A 3 -99.43 25.98 -5.09
C ASN A 3 -98.75 24.93 -4.16
N MET A 4 -97.65 24.35 -4.63
CA MET A 4 -96.62 23.67 -3.82
C MET A 4 -95.35 24.53 -3.83
N SER A 5 -94.99 25.16 -2.70
CA SER A 5 -93.82 26.03 -2.60
C SER A 5 -92.76 25.50 -1.63
N LEU A 6 -91.61 25.13 -2.22
CA LEU A 6 -90.24 25.38 -1.73
C LEU A 6 -89.90 25.10 -0.25
N LEU A 7 -89.03 24.10 -0.04
CA LEU A 7 -87.83 24.32 0.78
C LEU A 7 -86.58 23.77 0.06
N SER A 8 -85.55 24.60 -0.05
CA SER A 8 -84.25 24.21 -0.62
C SER A 8 -83.39 23.50 0.42
N SER A 9 -82.63 22.49 0.01
CA SER A 9 -81.48 22.02 0.79
C SER A 9 -80.26 21.86 -0.12
N ARG A 10 -79.31 22.78 0.01
CA ARG A 10 -78.05 22.77 -0.74
C ARG A 10 -77.14 21.71 -0.12
N ARG A 11 -76.86 20.62 -0.83
CA ARG A 11 -75.88 19.62 -0.39
C ARG A 11 -74.47 20.15 -0.66
N THR A 12 -73.81 20.63 0.39
CA THR A 12 -72.39 21.00 0.36
C THR A 12 -71.53 19.74 0.28
N THR A 13 -70.57 19.72 -0.65
CA THR A 13 -69.62 18.63 -0.82
C THR A 13 -68.49 18.78 0.20
N TRP A 14 -68.35 17.79 1.09
CA TRP A 14 -67.25 17.74 2.06
C TRP A 14 -66.01 17.13 1.38
N ALA A 15 -65.07 17.99 0.98
CA ALA A 15 -63.77 17.55 0.49
C ALA A 15 -62.84 17.23 1.67
N HIS A 16 -62.51 15.96 1.87
CA HIS A 16 -61.52 15.55 2.87
C HIS A 16 -60.09 15.76 2.36
N THR A 17 -59.51 16.92 2.65
CA THR A 17 -58.05 17.14 2.59
C THR A 17 -57.43 16.90 3.96
N ALA A 18 -56.84 15.72 4.16
CA ALA A 18 -56.01 15.41 5.33
C ALA A 18 -54.52 15.52 4.96
N ALA A 19 -53.75 16.24 5.78
CA ALA A 19 -52.41 16.72 5.44
C ALA A 19 -51.34 15.60 5.41
N ARG A 20 -50.41 15.70 4.46
CA ARG A 20 -49.18 14.88 4.43
C ARG A 20 -48.15 15.48 5.39
N LEU A 21 -47.88 14.81 6.50
CA LEU A 21 -46.85 15.21 7.47
C LEU A 21 -45.46 14.77 6.97
N SER A 22 -44.75 15.69 6.33
CA SER A 22 -43.40 15.42 5.79
C SER A 22 -42.32 15.76 6.83
N VAL A 23 -41.78 14.74 7.52
CA VAL A 23 -40.62 14.91 8.40
C VAL A 23 -39.35 14.98 7.55
N LEU A 24 -38.91 16.19 7.23
CA LEU A 24 -37.57 16.43 6.67
C LEU A 24 -36.52 16.32 7.77
N CYS A 25 -36.08 15.09 8.04
CA CYS A 25 -34.92 14.83 8.88
C CYS A 25 -33.66 15.23 8.11
N VAL A 26 -33.14 16.44 8.36
CA VAL A 26 -31.88 16.91 7.79
C VAL A 26 -30.74 16.17 8.51
N PHE A 27 -30.34 15.04 7.94
CA PHE A 27 -29.23 14.24 8.45
C PHE A 27 -27.91 14.91 8.05
N SER A 28 -27.48 15.89 8.85
CA SER A 28 -26.21 16.59 8.66
C SER A 28 -25.04 15.61 8.70
N LEU A 29 -24.45 15.32 7.53
CA LEU A 29 -23.18 14.61 7.45
C LEU A 29 -22.08 15.48 8.07
N ALA A 30 -21.73 15.20 9.32
CA ALA A 30 -20.52 15.72 9.92
C ALA A 30 -19.31 15.13 9.17
N SER A 31 -18.75 15.90 8.25
CA SER A 31 -17.49 15.54 7.58
C SER A 31 -16.36 15.64 8.60
N ALA A 32 -16.05 14.52 9.25
CA ALA A 32 -14.83 14.41 10.04
C ALA A 32 -13.64 14.59 9.08
N PRO A 33 -12.59 15.36 9.45
CA PRO A 33 -11.37 15.37 8.67
C PRO A 33 -10.85 13.94 8.59
N ALA A 34 -10.63 13.43 7.38
CA ALA A 34 -10.00 12.13 7.22
C ALA A 34 -8.67 12.14 7.99
N PRO A 35 -8.34 11.09 8.77
CA PRO A 35 -7.03 11.02 9.39
C PRO A 35 -5.99 11.14 8.28
N PHE A 36 -4.92 11.91 8.52
CA PHE A 36 -3.77 11.92 7.63
C PHE A 36 -3.37 10.47 7.40
N ALA A 37 -3.58 9.99 6.17
CA ALA A 37 -3.32 8.61 5.84
C ALA A 37 -1.81 8.42 5.88
N ALA A 38 -1.30 7.91 7.01
CA ALA A 38 0.02 7.29 7.06
C ALA A 38 0.12 6.35 5.87
N ALA A 39 1.23 6.40 5.13
CA ALA A 39 1.37 5.69 3.87
C ALA A 39 0.96 4.22 4.05
N ALA A 40 -0.18 3.84 3.47
CA ALA A 40 -0.80 2.55 3.75
C ALA A 40 0.12 1.40 3.31
N VAL A 41 0.94 1.65 2.31
CA VAL A 41 1.99 0.77 1.83
C VAL A 41 3.26 0.97 2.65
N VAL A 42 3.69 -0.10 3.33
CA VAL A 42 4.93 -0.17 4.11
C VAL A 42 5.82 -1.28 3.56
N VAL A 43 7.12 -1.21 3.81
CA VAL A 43 8.01 -2.37 3.66
C VAL A 43 7.75 -3.31 4.84
N SER A 44 7.31 -4.54 4.57
CA SER A 44 7.00 -5.56 5.58
C SER A 44 8.16 -6.52 5.83
N GLU A 45 8.92 -6.86 4.80
CA GLU A 45 10.07 -7.77 4.90
C GLU A 45 11.22 -7.30 4.01
N VAL A 46 12.44 -7.51 4.49
CA VAL A 46 13.70 -7.31 3.76
C VAL A 46 14.56 -8.55 3.96
N MET A 47 14.66 -9.38 2.92
CA MET A 47 15.53 -10.55 2.90
C MET A 47 16.87 -10.14 2.28
N TYR A 48 17.82 -9.76 3.14
CA TYR A 48 19.20 -9.45 2.77
C TYR A 48 20.14 -10.62 3.11
N ASP A 49 21.26 -10.75 2.39
CA ASP A 49 22.27 -11.82 2.56
C ASP A 49 21.68 -13.25 2.82
N PRO A 50 20.72 -13.72 2.01
CA PRO A 50 20.10 -15.02 2.21
C PRO A 50 21.07 -16.16 1.90
N VAL A 51 20.89 -17.31 2.56
CA VAL A 51 21.59 -18.56 2.21
C VAL A 51 21.44 -18.83 0.71
N GLY A 52 22.55 -19.00 -0.01
CA GLY A 52 22.57 -19.09 -1.48
C GLY A 52 22.94 -17.77 -2.19
N GLY A 53 23.19 -16.70 -1.43
CA GLY A 53 23.70 -15.41 -1.93
C GLY A 53 22.63 -14.47 -2.49
N GLY A 54 23.08 -13.27 -2.82
CA GLY A 54 22.23 -12.11 -3.14
C GLY A 54 21.21 -12.27 -4.28
N THR A 55 21.33 -13.31 -5.11
CA THR A 55 20.30 -13.64 -6.11
C THR A 55 18.95 -14.03 -5.50
N ASN A 56 18.91 -14.40 -4.22
CA ASN A 56 17.68 -14.74 -3.50
C ASN A 56 17.15 -13.56 -2.66
N GLU A 57 17.75 -12.38 -2.76
CA GLU A 57 17.30 -11.18 -2.05
C GLU A 57 15.93 -10.72 -2.53
N PHE A 58 15.11 -10.21 -1.60
CA PHE A 58 13.83 -9.60 -1.91
C PHE A 58 13.41 -8.54 -0.89
N VAL A 59 12.57 -7.61 -1.34
CA VAL A 59 11.81 -6.68 -0.51
C VAL A 59 10.34 -7.02 -0.64
N GLU A 60 9.60 -7.07 0.45
CA GLU A 60 8.15 -7.19 0.44
C GLU A 60 7.49 -5.85 0.82
N LEU A 61 6.51 -5.44 0.01
CA LEU A 61 5.58 -4.37 0.36
C LEU A 61 4.26 -4.94 0.87
N ARG A 62 3.73 -4.37 1.94
CA ARG A 62 2.39 -4.65 2.47
C ARG A 62 1.55 -3.39 2.44
N ASN A 63 0.34 -3.49 1.91
CA ASN A 63 -0.70 -2.49 2.11
C ASN A 63 -1.47 -2.81 3.40
N SER A 64 -1.14 -2.08 4.47
CA SER A 64 -1.80 -2.13 5.78
C SER A 64 -3.16 -1.41 5.82
N GLY A 65 -3.53 -0.69 4.76
CA GLY A 65 -4.79 0.05 4.67
C GLY A 65 -5.97 -0.80 4.19
N THR A 66 -7.16 -0.19 4.26
CA THR A 66 -8.45 -0.78 3.91
C THR A 66 -8.86 -0.60 2.45
N ASN A 67 -8.11 0.18 1.67
CA ASN A 67 -8.34 0.44 0.25
C ASN A 67 -7.16 -0.08 -0.58
N SER A 68 -7.39 -0.40 -1.86
CA SER A 68 -6.30 -0.70 -2.80
C SER A 68 -5.50 0.56 -3.13
N VAL A 69 -4.20 0.39 -3.42
CA VAL A 69 -3.27 1.47 -3.77
C VAL A 69 -2.66 1.19 -5.15
N SER A 70 -2.70 2.18 -6.05
CA SER A 70 -1.92 2.11 -7.29
C SER A 70 -0.46 2.44 -7.00
N LEU A 71 0.44 1.54 -7.36
CA LEU A 71 1.89 1.74 -7.28
C LEU A 71 2.46 2.29 -8.61
N THR A 72 1.63 2.57 -9.61
CA THR A 72 2.10 3.02 -10.94
C THR A 72 3.10 4.17 -10.84
N GLY A 73 4.33 3.95 -11.34
CA GLY A 73 5.39 4.97 -11.33
C GLY A 73 6.04 5.23 -9.97
N TRP A 74 5.65 4.50 -8.90
CA TRP A 74 6.39 4.50 -7.64
C TRP A 74 7.78 3.90 -7.87
N TYR A 75 8.74 4.31 -7.06
CA TYR A 75 10.11 3.82 -7.09
C TYR A 75 10.71 3.85 -5.69
N PHE A 76 11.77 3.07 -5.47
CA PHE A 76 12.57 3.12 -4.26
C PHE A 76 13.55 4.29 -4.37
N ALA A 77 13.54 5.21 -3.40
CA ALA A 77 14.38 6.40 -3.41
C ALA A 77 15.86 6.10 -3.09
N ASP A 78 16.14 4.98 -2.43
CA ASP A 78 17.48 4.51 -2.05
C ASP A 78 17.48 2.98 -1.85
N GLY A 79 18.66 2.39 -1.68
CA GLY A 79 18.91 0.97 -1.44
C GLY A 79 18.84 0.10 -2.70
N ILE A 80 17.72 0.15 -3.43
CA ILE A 80 17.52 -0.61 -4.67
C ILE A 80 16.96 0.27 -5.80
N THR A 81 17.29 -0.06 -7.04
CA THR A 81 16.71 0.56 -8.24
C THR A 81 15.60 -0.31 -8.78
N TYR A 82 14.35 0.12 -8.57
CA TYR A 82 13.16 -0.51 -9.14
C TYR A 82 12.03 0.52 -9.27
N THR A 83 11.31 0.48 -10.40
CA THR A 83 10.15 1.32 -10.68
C THR A 83 8.96 0.45 -11.04
N PHE A 84 7.82 0.67 -10.39
CA PHE A 84 6.60 -0.10 -10.60
C PHE A 84 5.93 0.29 -11.94
N ALA A 85 5.57 -0.73 -12.72
CA ALA A 85 4.96 -0.56 -14.03
C ALA A 85 3.55 0.07 -13.96
N ALA A 86 3.08 0.57 -15.10
CA ALA A 86 1.71 1.06 -15.23
C ALA A 86 0.70 -0.08 -14.98
N GLY A 87 -0.30 0.20 -14.14
CA GLY A 87 -1.33 -0.77 -13.76
C GLY A 87 -0.97 -1.67 -12.57
N THR A 88 0.22 -1.53 -11.95
CA THR A 88 0.50 -2.23 -10.69
C THR A 88 -0.40 -1.69 -9.57
N VAL A 89 -1.23 -2.56 -8.99
CA VAL A 89 -2.14 -2.25 -7.88
C VAL A 89 -1.87 -3.21 -6.73
N LEU A 90 -1.75 -2.69 -5.52
CA LEU A 90 -1.61 -3.45 -4.28
C LEU A 90 -2.96 -3.45 -3.54
N PRO A 91 -3.68 -4.60 -3.44
CA PRO A 91 -4.97 -4.70 -2.76
C PRO A 91 -4.91 -4.29 -1.28
N ALA A 92 -6.06 -3.95 -0.70
CA ALA A 92 -6.19 -3.74 0.75
C ALA A 92 -5.75 -5.00 1.52
N GLY A 93 -4.93 -4.84 2.56
CA GLY A 93 -4.32 -5.96 3.29
C GLY A 93 -3.31 -6.80 2.49
N GLY A 94 -3.06 -6.47 1.22
CA GLY A 94 -2.28 -7.28 0.29
C GLY A 94 -0.76 -7.10 0.42
N TYR A 95 -0.04 -8.06 -0.15
CA TYR A 95 1.42 -8.14 -0.14
C TYR A 95 1.97 -8.21 -1.56
N LEU A 96 3.20 -7.73 -1.79
CA LEU A 96 3.88 -7.79 -3.07
C LEU A 96 5.40 -7.93 -2.87
N ALA A 97 5.96 -9.03 -3.38
CA ALA A 97 7.41 -9.25 -3.36
C ALA A 97 8.09 -8.68 -4.61
N ILE A 98 9.24 -8.02 -4.41
CA ILE A 98 10.15 -7.53 -5.43
C ILE A 98 11.51 -8.22 -5.20
N ALA A 99 11.92 -9.10 -6.12
CA ALA A 99 13.11 -9.94 -5.95
C ALA A 99 14.27 -9.50 -6.84
N ALA A 100 15.51 -9.75 -6.40
CA ALA A 100 16.74 -9.56 -7.19
C ALA A 100 16.81 -10.53 -8.39
N ASN A 101 16.29 -11.75 -8.23
CA ASN A 101 16.08 -12.69 -9.34
C ASN A 101 14.75 -13.41 -9.16
N ARG A 102 13.79 -13.12 -10.06
CA ARG A 102 12.44 -13.72 -10.03
C ARG A 102 12.44 -15.23 -10.11
N ALA A 103 13.28 -15.80 -10.99
CA ALA A 103 13.30 -17.24 -11.21
C ALA A 103 13.87 -17.97 -10.00
N ALA A 104 14.96 -17.45 -9.40
CA ALA A 104 15.51 -17.98 -8.16
C ALA A 104 14.51 -17.88 -6.99
N PHE A 105 13.88 -16.71 -6.83
CA PHE A 105 12.84 -16.50 -5.83
C PHE A 105 11.68 -17.50 -6.00
N GLN A 106 11.17 -17.68 -7.21
CA GLN A 106 10.00 -18.54 -7.45
C GLN A 106 10.33 -20.04 -7.39
N LEU A 107 11.59 -20.44 -7.60
CA LEU A 107 12.08 -21.79 -7.31
C LEU A 107 12.16 -22.05 -5.79
N ARG A 108 12.53 -21.05 -4.99
CA ARG A 108 12.58 -21.16 -3.52
C ARG A 108 11.20 -21.05 -2.85
N TYR A 109 10.32 -20.19 -3.39
CA TYR A 109 9.00 -19.89 -2.84
C TYR A 109 7.89 -20.15 -3.88
N PRO A 110 7.68 -21.40 -4.32
CA PRO A 110 6.80 -21.74 -5.46
C PRO A 110 5.32 -21.42 -5.23
N ALA A 111 4.88 -21.26 -3.97
CA ALA A 111 3.51 -20.88 -3.63
C ALA A 111 3.24 -19.36 -3.72
N VAL A 112 4.29 -18.52 -3.83
CA VAL A 112 4.16 -17.06 -3.87
C VAL A 112 3.85 -16.62 -5.30
N THR A 113 2.65 -16.06 -5.51
CA THR A 113 2.15 -15.62 -6.82
C THR A 113 2.17 -14.09 -6.98
N ASN A 114 2.15 -13.37 -5.86
CA ASN A 114 2.21 -11.91 -5.76
C ASN A 114 3.63 -11.36 -5.90
N LEU A 115 4.25 -11.59 -7.06
CA LEU A 115 5.62 -11.21 -7.40
C LEU A 115 5.65 -10.14 -8.51
N ALA A 116 6.29 -8.99 -8.30
CA ALA A 116 5.89 -7.68 -8.89
C ALA A 116 6.01 -7.36 -10.40
N ILE A 117 6.32 -8.33 -11.28
CA ILE A 117 6.95 -8.14 -12.61
C ILE A 117 8.37 -7.53 -12.50
N GLY A 118 9.32 -7.98 -13.34
CA GLY A 118 10.71 -7.51 -13.30
C GLY A 118 11.49 -7.90 -12.03
N ALA A 119 12.74 -7.44 -11.94
CA ALA A 119 13.64 -7.57 -10.80
C ALA A 119 14.24 -6.21 -10.45
N PHE A 120 14.65 -6.01 -9.20
CA PHE A 120 15.39 -4.81 -8.82
C PHE A 120 16.88 -4.92 -9.18
N ASN A 121 17.56 -3.78 -9.27
CA ASN A 121 19.01 -3.69 -9.36
C ASN A 121 19.59 -3.07 -8.09
N GLY A 122 20.89 -3.24 -7.85
CA GLY A 122 21.54 -2.90 -6.57
C GLY A 122 21.65 -4.13 -5.67
N GLN A 123 21.93 -3.92 -4.39
CA GLN A 123 22.02 -4.97 -3.37
C GLN A 123 21.37 -4.47 -2.08
N LEU A 124 20.72 -5.36 -1.33
CA LEU A 124 20.20 -5.02 -0.01
C LEU A 124 21.36 -5.05 1.00
N GLU A 125 22.09 -3.93 1.13
CA GLU A 125 23.15 -3.80 2.13
C GLU A 125 22.54 -3.64 3.55
N ALA A 126 23.04 -4.42 4.52
CA ALA A 126 22.79 -4.13 5.92
C ALA A 126 23.48 -2.81 6.31
N LEU A 127 22.74 -1.86 6.89
CA LEU A 127 23.21 -0.52 7.29
C LEU A 127 24.27 -0.52 8.43
N ALA A 128 24.98 -1.62 8.65
CA ALA A 128 25.89 -1.83 9.77
C ALA A 128 27.12 -2.71 9.47
N LYS A 129 27.52 -2.96 8.22
CA LYS A 129 28.85 -3.58 7.96
C LYS A 129 29.95 -2.51 8.10
N PRO A 130 30.87 -2.61 9.08
CA PRO A 130 31.97 -1.66 9.19
C PRO A 130 32.89 -1.77 7.97
N HIS A 131 33.42 -0.62 7.55
CA HIS A 131 34.08 -0.40 6.25
C HIS A 131 35.25 -1.37 5.93
N ALA A 132 35.81 -2.04 6.93
CA ALA A 132 36.89 -3.02 6.78
C ALA A 132 36.54 -4.17 5.81
N GLU A 133 35.31 -4.68 5.86
CA GLU A 133 34.92 -5.85 5.04
C GLU A 133 34.66 -5.48 3.56
N ARG A 134 34.50 -4.19 3.25
CA ARG A 134 34.19 -3.69 1.89
C ARG A 134 35.38 -3.78 0.92
N THR A 135 36.57 -4.15 1.38
CA THR A 135 37.82 -4.08 0.60
C THR A 135 38.55 -5.41 0.43
N GLY A 136 38.03 -6.51 1.01
CA GLY A 136 38.74 -7.79 1.04
C GLY A 136 40.05 -7.77 1.85
N ALA A 137 40.36 -6.66 2.53
CA ALA A 137 41.49 -6.55 3.44
C ALA A 137 41.17 -7.34 4.72
N ALA A 138 41.68 -8.57 4.81
CA ALA A 138 41.73 -9.29 6.07
C ALA A 138 42.46 -8.40 7.11
N PRO A 139 41.90 -8.20 8.32
CA PRO A 139 42.58 -7.44 9.36
C PRO A 139 43.81 -8.23 9.81
N ASP A 140 44.99 -7.77 9.42
CA ASP A 140 46.26 -8.32 9.86
C ASP A 140 46.48 -7.96 11.35
N PHE A 141 46.45 -8.98 12.21
CA PHE A 141 46.53 -8.83 13.66
C PHE A 141 47.97 -8.86 14.18
N GLU A 142 48.83 -7.99 13.65
CA GLU A 142 50.10 -7.69 14.33
C GLU A 142 49.86 -6.76 15.54
N HIS A 143 50.41 -7.16 16.70
CA HIS A 143 50.60 -6.31 17.87
C HIS A 143 49.34 -5.60 18.44
N GLY A 144 48.15 -6.16 18.20
CA GLY A 144 46.91 -5.73 18.85
C GLY A 144 46.40 -4.34 18.46
N ARG A 145 46.80 -3.80 17.30
CA ARG A 145 46.26 -2.53 16.78
C ARG A 145 45.94 -2.65 15.29
N ALA A 146 44.66 -2.63 14.94
CA ALA A 146 44.26 -2.55 13.54
C ALA A 146 44.81 -1.26 12.89
N ARG A 147 45.68 -1.41 11.89
CA ARG A 147 46.11 -0.32 11.01
C ARG A 147 45.76 -0.68 9.58
N CYS A 148 44.92 0.13 8.93
CA CYS A 148 44.68 0.00 7.50
C CYS A 148 45.97 0.36 6.74
N ARG A 149 46.62 -0.64 6.13
CA ARG A 149 47.61 -0.40 5.07
C ARG A 149 46.85 -0.05 3.79
N PRO A 150 47.17 1.04 3.08
CA PRO A 150 46.66 1.24 1.74
C PRO A 150 47.27 0.19 0.80
N CYS A 151 46.42 -0.48 0.03
CA CYS A 151 46.87 -1.41 -1.01
C CYS A 151 47.72 -0.66 -2.04
N ARG A 152 48.98 -1.10 -2.22
CA ARG A 152 49.86 -0.57 -3.25
C ARG A 152 49.46 -1.23 -4.57
N GLY A 153 48.88 -0.45 -5.47
CA GLY A 153 48.39 -0.97 -6.75
C GLY A 153 49.50 -1.53 -7.63
N VAL A 154 49.17 -2.62 -8.34
CA VAL A 154 49.83 -3.16 -9.53
C VAL A 154 48.72 -3.62 -10.46
#